data_AF-A0AAP0Q077-F1
#
_entry.id   AF-A0AAP0Q077-F1
#
_cell.length_a   1.000
_cell.length_b   1.000
_cell.length_c   1.000
_cell.angle_alpha   90.00
_cell.angle_beta   90.00
_cell.angle_gamma   90.00
#
_symmetry.space_group_name_H-M   'P 1'
#
loop_
_entity.id
_entity.type
_entity.pdbx_description
1 polymer ?
#
loop_
_entity_poly.entity_id
_entity_poly.type
_entity_poly.pdbx_seq_one_letter_code
_entity_poly.pdbx_strand_id
1 'polypeptide(L)'
;MADARAPASALTEAGGDARVFNLYEKCYLLRTQSTEILLGRDTRPSGDFLLEAAKQGINSIVGAVANDMGILTTTQLHWMVQMRNKGKMASESDYYEQLSSSFRSVERSFLKSDFINTFSFLVNHHLSDMLKSWRQVPT
;
A
#
# COMPACT_ATOMS: atom_id res chain seq x y z
N MET A 1 -17.41 11.29 -8.16
CA MET A 1 -16.02 11.30 -7.67
C MET A 1 -15.38 12.53 -8.30
N ALA A 2 -15.17 13.61 -7.53
CA ALA A 2 -14.63 14.85 -8.09
C ALA A 2 -13.16 14.61 -8.51
N ASP A 3 -12.80 15.10 -9.70
CA ASP A 3 -11.44 15.00 -10.23
C ASP A 3 -10.49 15.88 -9.38
N ALA A 4 -9.69 15.24 -8.54
CA ALA A 4 -8.71 15.90 -7.67
C ALA A 4 -7.48 16.45 -8.43
N ARG A 5 -7.38 16.24 -9.75
CA ARG A 5 -6.25 16.67 -10.57
C ARG A 5 -6.33 18.14 -10.99
N ALA A 6 -7.54 18.67 -11.18
CA ALA A 6 -7.79 20.05 -11.57
C ALA A 6 -7.28 21.14 -10.59
N PRO A 7 -7.32 20.98 -9.25
CA PRO A 7 -6.87 22.04 -8.34
C PRO A 7 -5.34 22.18 -8.22
N ALA A 8 -4.57 21.10 -8.42
CA ALA A 8 -3.12 21.13 -8.19
C ALA A 8 -2.36 21.89 -9.29
N SER A 9 -2.69 21.68 -10.56
CA SER A 9 -2.08 22.40 -11.69
C SER A 9 -2.38 23.90 -11.66
N ALA A 10 -3.57 24.29 -11.18
CA ALA A 10 -3.97 25.69 -11.05
C ALA A 10 -3.15 26.49 -10.02
N LEU A 11 -2.47 25.81 -9.08
CA LEU A 11 -1.61 26.43 -8.06
C LEU A 11 -0.17 26.60 -8.53
N THR A 12 0.34 25.70 -9.38
CA THR A 12 1.73 25.71 -9.86
C THR A 12 1.98 26.81 -10.91
N GLU A 13 0.95 27.21 -11.67
CA GLU A 13 1.07 28.13 -12.80
C GLU A 13 0.78 29.61 -12.44
N ALA A 14 0.37 29.92 -11.22
CA ALA A 14 -0.17 31.23 -10.86
C ALA A 14 0.66 31.98 -9.81
N GLY A 15 0.84 33.29 -9.99
CA GLY A 15 1.31 34.20 -8.93
C GLY A 15 0.37 34.11 -7.71
N GLY A 16 0.94 33.77 -6.55
CA GLY A 16 0.29 33.00 -5.49
C GLY A 16 -0.86 33.60 -4.67
N ASP A 17 -1.38 34.78 -4.98
CA ASP A 17 -2.22 35.51 -4.00
C ASP A 17 -3.74 35.33 -4.22
N ALA A 18 -4.25 35.54 -5.43
CA ALA A 18 -5.70 35.71 -5.64
C ALA A 18 -6.51 34.39 -5.74
N ARG A 19 -5.87 33.24 -6.01
CA ARG A 19 -6.59 31.97 -6.29
C ARG A 19 -6.58 30.96 -5.14
N VAL A 20 -5.62 31.05 -4.20
CA VAL A 20 -5.66 30.26 -2.95
C VAL A 20 -6.98 30.54 -2.23
N PHE A 21 -7.37 31.83 -2.16
CA PHE A 21 -8.62 32.28 -1.55
C PHE A 21 -9.89 31.67 -2.21
N ASN A 22 -9.88 31.48 -3.54
CA ASN A 22 -11.04 30.98 -4.29
C ASN A 22 -11.22 29.45 -4.17
N LEU A 23 -10.14 28.68 -3.96
CA LEU A 23 -10.24 27.27 -3.57
C LEU A 23 -10.73 27.12 -2.12
N TYR A 24 -10.34 28.06 -1.25
CA TYR A 24 -10.76 28.10 0.15
C TYR A 24 -12.28 28.19 0.34
N GLU A 25 -12.99 29.02 -0.44
CA GLU A 25 -14.45 29.10 -0.37
C GLU A 25 -15.15 27.79 -0.80
N LYS A 26 -14.57 27.07 -1.78
CA LYS A 26 -15.17 25.85 -2.33
C LYS A 26 -15.04 24.64 -1.40
N CYS A 27 -14.01 24.61 -0.56
CA CYS A 27 -13.74 23.52 0.40
C CYS A 27 -14.14 23.86 1.84
N TYR A 28 -14.71 25.05 2.08
CA TYR A 28 -15.00 25.60 3.42
C TYR A 28 -15.98 24.76 4.27
N LEU A 29 -16.76 23.87 3.64
CA LEU A 29 -17.80 23.08 4.32
C LEU A 29 -17.31 21.88 5.14
N LEU A 30 -16.00 21.58 5.18
CA LEU A 30 -15.44 20.38 5.86
C LEU A 30 -14.60 20.66 7.13
N ARG A 31 -14.52 21.92 7.59
CA ARG A 31 -13.50 22.38 8.56
C ARG A 31 -13.77 22.11 10.05
N THR A 32 -14.19 20.91 10.43
CA THR A 32 -14.27 20.51 11.86
C THR A 32 -13.35 19.35 12.26
N GLN A 33 -12.64 18.75 11.30
CA GLN A 33 -11.83 17.57 11.56
C GLN A 33 -10.34 17.81 11.28
N SER A 34 -9.50 17.37 12.21
CA SER A 34 -8.05 17.30 12.04
C SER A 34 -7.73 16.44 10.82
N THR A 35 -6.95 16.96 9.88
CA THR A 35 -6.54 16.24 8.67
C THR A 35 -5.07 15.88 8.77
N GLU A 36 -4.76 14.58 8.69
CA GLU A 36 -3.37 14.10 8.66
C GLU A 36 -2.86 13.94 7.23
N ILE A 37 -1.65 14.41 6.98
CA ILE A 37 -0.98 14.31 5.68
C ILE A 37 0.38 13.66 5.90
N LEU A 38 0.58 12.48 5.31
CA LEU A 38 1.87 11.78 5.37
C LEU A 38 2.78 12.25 4.25
N LEU A 39 4.01 12.61 4.60
CA LEU A 39 5.07 12.97 3.68
C LEU A 39 6.19 11.94 3.75
N GLY A 40 6.80 11.63 2.61
CA GLY A 40 8.00 10.82 2.53
C GLY A 40 8.83 11.26 1.33
N ARG A 41 10.13 11.00 1.36
CA ARG A 41 11.06 11.38 0.29
C ARG A 41 11.94 10.23 -0.14
N ASP A 42 12.49 10.34 -1.36
CA ASP A 42 13.60 9.49 -1.78
C ASP A 42 14.95 10.06 -1.27
N THR A 43 16.05 9.52 -1.78
CA THR A 43 17.41 9.91 -1.38
C THR A 43 17.98 11.07 -2.19
N ARG A 44 17.18 11.78 -3.00
CA ARG A 44 17.69 12.90 -3.79
C ARG A 44 18.15 14.04 -2.87
N PRO A 45 19.23 14.76 -3.23
CA PRO A 45 19.74 15.88 -2.43
C PRO A 45 18.73 17.02 -2.23
N SER A 46 17.83 17.22 -3.20
CA SER A 46 16.74 18.21 -3.09
C SER A 46 15.63 17.80 -2.12
N GLY A 47 15.63 16.56 -1.62
CA GLY A 47 14.54 15.98 -0.84
C GLY A 47 14.28 16.73 0.46
N ASP A 48 15.32 17.11 1.20
CA ASP A 48 15.16 17.83 2.47
C ASP A 48 14.54 19.22 2.27
N PHE A 49 14.99 19.96 1.25
CA PHE A 49 14.44 21.28 0.93
C PHE A 49 12.97 21.21 0.50
N LEU A 50 12.62 20.25 -0.37
CA LEU A 50 11.25 20.09 -0.85
C LEU A 50 10.31 19.58 0.25
N LEU A 51 10.80 18.74 1.15
CA LEU A 51 10.05 18.28 2.32
C LEU A 51 9.70 19.44 3.25
N GLU A 52 10.67 20.31 3.55
CA GLU A 52 10.43 21.50 4.38
C GLU A 52 9.47 22.48 3.71
N ALA A 53 9.60 22.71 2.40
CA ALA A 53 8.66 23.53 1.65
C ALA A 53 7.23 22.95 1.70
N ALA A 54 7.09 21.63 1.55
CA ALA A 54 5.79 20.95 1.66
C ALA A 54 5.20 21.06 3.08
N LYS A 55 6.01 20.88 4.12
CA LYS A 55 5.59 21.05 5.52
C LYS A 55 5.11 22.47 5.78
N GLN A 56 5.82 23.49 5.29
CA GLN A 56 5.39 24.88 5.40
C GLN A 56 4.05 25.13 4.69
N GLY A 57 3.89 24.60 3.47
CA GLY A 57 2.63 24.67 2.73
C GLY A 57 1.46 24.04 3.49
N ILE A 58 1.66 22.86 4.07
CA ILE A 58 0.62 22.16 4.85
C ILE A 58 0.29 22.92 6.14
N ASN A 59 1.31 23.35 6.89
CA ASN A 59 1.13 24.05 8.17
C ASN A 59 0.46 25.42 8.01
N SER A 60 0.43 25.98 6.80
CA SER A 60 -0.36 27.18 6.49
C SER A 60 -1.88 26.95 6.49
N ILE A 61 -2.32 25.68 6.48
CA ILE A 61 -3.73 25.28 6.45
C ILE A 61 -4.18 24.90 7.87
N VAL A 62 -5.19 25.61 8.38
CA VAL A 62 -5.72 25.36 9.73
C VAL A 62 -6.30 23.95 9.85
N GLY A 63 -5.83 23.20 10.85
CA GLY A 63 -6.30 21.85 11.15
C GLY A 63 -5.60 20.74 10.35
N ALA A 64 -4.66 21.09 9.46
CA ALA A 64 -3.82 20.11 8.77
C ALA A 64 -2.56 19.81 9.59
N VAL A 65 -2.15 18.54 9.63
CA VAL A 65 -0.95 18.07 10.33
C VAL A 65 -0.06 17.33 9.34
N ALA A 66 1.16 17.82 9.13
CA ALA A 66 2.17 17.15 8.32
C ALA A 66 2.94 16.14 9.17
N ASN A 67 2.89 14.87 8.78
CA ASN A 67 3.65 13.78 9.38
C ASN A 67 4.78 13.37 8.44
N ASP A 68 6.01 13.66 8.83
CA ASP A 68 7.21 13.26 8.11
C ASP A 68 7.55 11.79 8.43
N MET A 69 7.50 10.95 7.41
CA MET A 69 7.80 9.52 7.49
C MET A 69 9.25 9.21 7.04
N GLY A 70 10.04 10.23 6.70
CA GLY A 70 11.46 10.10 6.35
C GLY A 70 11.72 9.59 4.93
N ILE A 71 12.82 8.82 4.80
CA ILE A 71 13.25 8.23 3.53
C ILE A 71 12.47 6.94 3.31
N LEU A 72 11.66 6.91 2.25
CA LEU A 72 10.82 5.76 1.91
C LEU A 72 10.77 5.57 0.40
N THR A 73 10.52 4.33 -0.01
CA THR A 73 10.05 4.07 -1.37
C THR A 73 8.63 4.60 -1.57
N THR A 74 8.28 4.93 -2.81
CA THR A 74 6.92 5.37 -3.16
C THR A 74 5.87 4.34 -2.71
N THR A 75 6.14 3.04 -2.87
CA THR A 75 5.22 1.97 -2.49
C THR A 75 5.03 1.84 -0.98
N GLN A 76 6.09 2.02 -0.17
CA GLN A 76 5.99 2.10 1.29
C GLN A 76 5.06 3.25 1.72
N LEU A 77 5.26 4.46 1.16
CA LEU A 77 4.43 5.62 1.49
C LEU A 77 2.95 5.38 1.12
N HIS A 78 2.68 4.87 -0.09
CA HIS A 78 1.32 4.52 -0.51
C HIS A 78 0.65 3.49 0.42
N TRP A 79 1.40 2.48 0.87
CA TRP A 79 0.91 1.49 1.82
C TRP A 79 0.58 2.13 3.18
N MET A 80 1.46 3.00 3.69
CA MET A 80 1.24 3.69 4.96
C MET A 80 -0.03 4.56 4.93
N VAL A 81 -0.25 5.32 3.85
CA VAL A 81 -1.48 6.10 3.65
C VAL A 81 -2.71 5.19 3.65
N GLN A 82 -2.65 4.05 2.96
CA GLN A 82 -3.77 3.10 2.94
C GLN A 82 -4.08 2.55 4.33
N MET A 83 -3.06 2.26 5.13
CA MET A 83 -3.22 1.71 6.49
C MET A 83 -3.76 2.75 7.46
N ARG A 84 -3.26 3.99 7.42
CA ARG A 84 -3.80 5.11 8.21
C ARG A 84 -5.27 5.39 7.91
N ASN A 85 -5.66 5.38 6.64
CA ASN A 85 -7.06 5.55 6.24
C ASN A 85 -7.99 4.40 6.71
N LYS A 86 -7.42 3.24 7.07
CA LYS A 86 -8.14 2.12 7.70
C LYS A 86 -8.12 2.20 9.23
N GLY A 87 -7.63 3.29 9.81
CA GLY A 87 -7.47 3.46 11.26
C GLY A 87 -6.37 2.58 11.88
N LYS A 88 -5.42 2.09 11.07
CA LYS A 88 -4.31 1.26 11.53
C LYS A 88 -3.03 2.05 11.68
N MET A 89 -2.19 1.65 12.63
CA MET A 89 -0.80 2.11 12.69
C MET A 89 -0.04 1.58 11.47
N ALA A 90 0.91 2.37 10.99
CA ALA A 90 1.66 2.07 9.79
C ALA A 90 3.11 2.56 9.94
N SER A 91 3.94 1.70 10.52
CA SER A 91 5.38 1.89 10.60
C SER A 91 6.09 1.16 9.45
N GLU A 92 7.38 1.45 9.26
CA GLU A 92 8.20 0.72 8.31
C GLU A 92 8.36 -0.76 8.69
N SER A 93 8.48 -1.07 9.98
CA SER A 93 8.48 -2.46 10.45
C SER A 93 7.19 -3.19 10.12
N ASP A 94 6.03 -2.52 10.21
CA ASP A 94 4.74 -3.14 9.86
C ASP A 94 4.67 -3.45 8.36
N TYR A 95 5.27 -2.61 7.51
CA TYR A 95 5.38 -2.85 6.08
C TYR A 95 6.20 -4.11 5.79
N TYR A 96 7.37 -4.26 6.43
CA TYR A 96 8.22 -5.45 6.26
C TYR A 96 7.58 -6.71 6.84
N GLU A 97 6.90 -6.62 7.97
CA GLU A 97 6.17 -7.75 8.55
C GLU A 97 5.03 -8.19 7.64
N GLN A 98 4.25 -7.24 7.10
CA GLN A 98 3.19 -7.56 6.13
C GLN A 98 3.76 -8.22 4.87
N LEU A 99 4.87 -7.71 4.33
CA LEU A 99 5.49 -8.27 3.14
C LEU A 99 6.01 -9.70 3.40
N SER A 100 6.77 -9.88 4.48
CA SER A 100 7.40 -11.16 4.82
C SER A 100 6.38 -12.24 5.21
N SER A 101 5.35 -11.88 5.99
CA SER A 101 4.26 -12.79 6.35
C SER A 101 3.45 -13.23 5.13
N SER A 102 3.16 -12.30 4.21
CA SER A 102 2.46 -12.60 2.95
C SER A 102 3.29 -13.56 2.09
N PHE A 103 4.60 -13.30 1.96
CA PHE A 103 5.51 -14.17 1.23
C PHE A 103 5.56 -15.59 1.81
N ARG A 104 5.74 -15.73 3.14
CA ARG A 104 5.72 -17.02 3.84
C ARG A 104 4.37 -17.75 3.68
N SER A 105 3.26 -17.02 3.64
CA SER A 105 1.94 -17.61 3.43
C SER A 105 1.80 -18.22 2.04
N VAL A 106 2.28 -17.49 1.03
CA VAL A 106 2.30 -17.95 -0.35
C VAL A 106 3.21 -19.17 -0.50
N GLU A 107 4.42 -19.13 0.03
CA GLU A 107 5.36 -20.26 0.04
C GLU A 107 4.75 -21.51 0.68
N ARG A 108 4.15 -21.38 1.87
CA ARG A 108 3.47 -22.51 2.53
C ARG A 108 2.30 -23.05 1.73
N SER A 109 1.57 -22.19 1.03
CA SER A 109 0.43 -22.61 0.21
C SER A 109 0.90 -23.44 -0.98
N PHE A 110 1.99 -23.01 -1.64
CA PHE A 110 2.63 -23.77 -2.72
C PHE A 110 3.14 -25.14 -2.25
N LEU A 111 3.88 -25.19 -1.12
CA LEU A 111 4.41 -26.46 -0.61
C LEU A 111 3.30 -27.44 -0.20
N LYS A 112 2.18 -26.95 0.35
CA LYS A 112 1.02 -27.79 0.70
C LYS A 112 0.34 -28.35 -0.54
N SER A 113 0.13 -27.53 -1.57
CA SER A 113 -0.50 -28.01 -2.81
C SER A 113 0.38 -29.06 -3.50
N ASP A 114 1.68 -28.83 -3.57
CA ASP A 114 2.61 -29.77 -4.20
C ASP A 114 2.66 -31.09 -3.44
N PHE A 115 2.76 -31.05 -2.11
CA PHE A 115 2.70 -32.25 -1.29
C PHE A 115 1.41 -33.06 -1.52
N ILE A 116 0.25 -32.40 -1.50
CA ILE A 116 -1.05 -33.07 -1.69
C ILE A 116 -1.15 -33.66 -3.11
N ASN A 117 -0.68 -32.94 -4.12
CA ASN A 117 -0.69 -33.37 -5.50
C ASN A 117 0.24 -34.57 -5.72
N THR A 118 1.48 -34.51 -5.22
CA THR A 118 2.44 -35.62 -5.30
C THR A 118 1.95 -36.84 -4.52
N PHE A 119 1.43 -36.65 -3.30
CA PHE A 119 0.87 -37.75 -2.52
C PHE A 119 -0.32 -38.41 -3.22
N SER A 120 -1.25 -37.62 -3.77
CA SER A 120 -2.39 -38.13 -4.53
C SER A 120 -1.94 -38.88 -5.79
N PHE A 121 -0.93 -38.37 -6.51
CA PHE A 121 -0.37 -39.07 -7.67
C PHE A 121 0.21 -40.44 -7.28
N LEU A 122 1.02 -40.50 -6.23
CA LEU A 122 1.64 -41.74 -5.76
C LEU A 122 0.59 -42.77 -5.30
N VAL A 123 -0.40 -42.34 -4.53
CA VAL A 123 -1.47 -43.23 -4.04
C VAL A 123 -2.31 -43.76 -5.20
N ASN A 124 -2.76 -42.88 -6.11
CA ASN A 124 -3.59 -43.29 -7.24
C ASN A 124 -2.84 -44.17 -8.23
N HIS A 125 -1.55 -43.89 -8.47
CA HIS A 125 -0.72 -44.72 -9.34
C HIS A 125 -0.51 -46.12 -8.73
N HIS A 126 -0.15 -46.18 -7.44
CA HIS A 126 0.09 -47.46 -6.77
C HIS A 126 -1.18 -48.31 -6.65
N LEU A 127 -2.34 -47.70 -6.33
CA LEU A 127 -3.63 -48.38 -6.33
C LEU A 127 -4.03 -48.90 -7.71
N SER A 128 -3.77 -48.13 -8.77
CA SER A 128 -4.01 -48.55 -10.16
C SER A 128 -3.19 -49.78 -10.52
N ASP A 129 -1.92 -49.83 -10.12
CA ASP A 129 -1.04 -50.96 -10.40
C ASP A 129 -1.42 -52.21 -9.58
N MET A 130 -1.82 -52.05 -8.31
CA MET A 130 -2.36 -53.15 -7.51
C MET A 130 -3.63 -53.74 -8.12
N LEU A 131 -4.58 -52.91 -8.57
CA LEU A 131 -5.83 -53.36 -9.19
C LEU A 131 -5.60 -54.07 -10.53
N LYS A 132 -4.63 -53.63 -11.33
CA LYS A 132 -4.22 -54.32 -12.56
C LYS A 132 -3.63 -55.69 -12.28
N SER A 133 -2.81 -55.82 -11.22
CA SER A 133 -2.24 -57.10 -10.81
C SER A 133 -3.30 -58.10 -10.36
N TRP A 134 -4.33 -57.64 -9.65
CA TRP A 134 -5.44 -58.47 -9.16
C TRP A 134 -6.35 -58.99 -10.29
N ARG A 135 -6.51 -58.24 -11.39
CA ARG A 135 -7.31 -58.67 -12.55
C ARG A 135 -6.63 -59.75 -13.41
N GLN A 136 -5.35 -60.03 -13.20
CA GLN A 136 -4.62 -61.05 -13.97
C GLN A 136 -4.54 -62.42 -13.29
N VAL A 137 -5.21 -62.63 -12.15
CA VAL A 137 -5.28 -63.96 -11.52
C VAL A 137 -6.24 -64.85 -12.34
N PRO A 138 -5.78 -65.96 -12.95
CA PRO A 138 -6.65 -66.82 -13.75
C PRO A 138 -7.61 -67.59 -12.84
N THR A 139 -8.87 -67.70 -13.26
CA THR A 139 -9.89 -68.61 -12.69
C THR A 139 -9.60 -70.05 -13.03
#